data_AF-A0A177EVP2-F1
#
_entry.id   AF-A0A177EVP2-F1
#
_cell.length_a   1.000
_cell.length_b   1.000
_cell.length_c   1.000
_cell.angle_alpha   90.00
_cell.angle_beta   90.00
_cell.angle_gamma   90.00
#
_symmetry.space_group_name_H-M   'P 1'
#
loop_
_entity.id
_entity.type
_entity.pdbx_description
1 polymer ?
#
loop_
_entity_poly.entity_id
_entity_poly.type
_entity_poly.pdbx_seq_one_letter_code
_entity_poly.pdbx_strand_id
1 'polypeptide(L)'
;MSKVISELEKEIPTELSKLFKEILTKDTVNMNDLLLCLQWILFARQPLRREEFYFTMLAGLDPESKYLTAWNCEDITIDDMNRFALNASKGLAEFTRSETPTVQFIHESVRDFLIKDKGLYDLWPDLCDKSNFEGESHQRLQRYCLNYISINMAPHLGNISSPLPKTSTPEAVLLRQSTGDNFPFLDYAVRNILYHTDKAQASGVDQSDFVRTFQLAKWV
;
A
#
# COMPACT_ATOMS: atom_id res chain seq x y z
N MET A 1 4.59 27.43 34.12
CA MET A 1 4.39 27.45 32.65
C MET A 1 5.04 26.28 31.89
N SER A 2 5.80 25.38 32.54
CA SER A 2 6.50 24.27 31.85
C SER A 2 5.82 22.89 31.96
N LYS A 3 4.65 22.77 32.61
CA LYS A 3 3.97 21.48 32.80
C LYS A 3 2.68 21.30 31.97
N VAL A 4 2.10 22.40 31.49
CA VAL A 4 0.80 22.39 30.78
C VAL A 4 0.99 22.18 29.26
N ILE A 5 2.16 22.51 28.70
CA ILE A 5 2.43 22.34 27.27
C ILE A 5 2.73 20.87 26.92
N SER A 6 3.26 20.07 27.85
CA SER A 6 3.55 18.65 27.61
C SER A 6 2.34 17.72 27.68
N GLU A 7 1.16 18.23 28.09
CA GLU A 7 -0.08 17.45 28.19
C GLU A 7 -1.00 17.66 26.98
N LEU A 8 -0.82 18.73 26.20
CA LEU A 8 -1.65 19.04 25.01
C LEU A 8 -1.24 18.26 23.74
N GLU A 9 -0.11 17.54 23.76
CA GLU A 9 0.40 16.79 22.60
C GLU A 9 0.00 15.29 22.60
N LYS A 10 -0.81 14.82 23.57
CA LYS A 10 -0.98 13.37 23.80
C LYS A 10 -2.37 12.78 23.61
N GLU A 11 -3.41 13.59 23.47
CA GLU A 11 -4.76 13.09 23.21
C GLU A 11 -5.39 13.90 22.09
N ILE A 12 -5.95 13.23 21.08
CA ILE A 12 -6.86 13.89 20.15
C ILE A 12 -8.05 14.37 20.98
N PRO A 13 -8.45 15.65 20.87
CA PRO A 13 -9.71 16.09 21.48
C PRO A 13 -10.84 15.18 20.99
N THR A 14 -11.65 14.61 21.89
CA THR A 14 -12.73 13.66 21.56
C THR A 14 -13.63 14.12 20.40
N GLU A 15 -13.80 15.44 20.25
CA GLU A 15 -14.54 16.07 19.16
C GLU A 15 -13.90 15.84 17.77
N LEU A 16 -12.57 15.80 17.67
CA LEU A 16 -11.86 15.54 16.41
C LEU A 16 -11.94 14.07 16.00
N SER A 17 -11.84 13.13 16.94
CA SER A 17 -12.05 11.70 16.66
C SER A 17 -13.49 11.44 16.20
N LYS A 18 -14.46 12.12 16.82
CA LYS A 18 -15.85 12.10 16.37
C LYS A 18 -16.00 12.69 14.96
N LEU A 19 -15.33 13.80 14.66
CA LEU A 19 -15.35 14.41 13.32
C LEU A 19 -14.81 13.45 12.26
N PHE A 20 -13.67 12.79 12.49
CA PHE A 20 -13.14 11.81 11.53
C PHE A 20 -14.09 10.65 11.30
N LYS A 21 -14.71 10.14 12.38
CA LYS A 21 -15.74 9.10 12.25
C LYS A 21 -16.91 9.58 11.40
N GLU A 22 -17.45 10.77 11.68
CA GLU A 22 -18.55 11.35 10.90
C GLU A 22 -18.20 11.56 9.42
N ILE A 23 -16.97 11.99 9.11
CA ILE A 23 -16.48 12.12 7.74
C ILE A 23 -16.46 10.76 7.05
N LEU A 24 -15.90 9.75 7.70
CA LEU A 24 -15.72 8.42 7.11
C LEU A 24 -17.04 7.64 6.99
N THR A 25 -18.01 7.89 7.88
CA THR A 25 -19.33 7.25 7.86
C THR A 25 -20.42 8.09 7.22
N LYS A 26 -20.10 9.28 6.69
CA LYS A 26 -21.07 10.16 6.00
C LYS A 26 -21.80 9.41 4.88
N ASP A 27 -21.07 8.55 4.18
CA ASP A 27 -21.58 7.61 3.20
C ASP A 27 -20.74 6.32 3.25
N THR A 28 -21.35 5.20 2.89
CA THR A 28 -20.67 3.89 2.84
C THR A 28 -20.24 3.53 1.42
N VAL A 29 -20.13 4.50 0.51
CA VAL A 29 -19.65 4.26 -0.85
C VAL A 29 -18.13 4.05 -0.80
N ASN A 30 -17.65 3.08 -1.58
CA ASN A 30 -16.23 2.74 -1.74
C ASN A 30 -15.50 2.41 -0.42
N MET A 31 -16.19 1.78 0.54
CA MET A 31 -15.57 1.38 1.82
C MET A 31 -14.44 0.36 1.65
N ASN A 32 -14.45 -0.44 0.57
CA ASN A 32 -13.35 -1.35 0.24
C ASN A 32 -12.10 -0.57 -0.18
N ASP A 33 -12.26 0.48 -0.98
CA ASP A 33 -11.19 1.40 -1.39
C ASP A 33 -10.62 2.11 -0.16
N LEU A 34 -11.48 2.59 0.73
CA LEU A 34 -11.05 3.20 1.99
C LEU A 34 -10.26 2.21 2.84
N LEU A 35 -10.79 1.01 3.07
CA LEU A 35 -10.09 -0.02 3.84
C LEU A 35 -8.71 -0.29 3.25
N LEU A 36 -8.63 -0.52 1.94
CA LEU A 36 -7.36 -0.80 1.27
C LEU A 36 -6.38 0.36 1.37
N CYS A 37 -6.85 1.59 1.18
CA CYS A 37 -6.07 2.82 1.31
C CYS A 37 -5.46 2.92 2.72
N LEU A 38 -6.28 2.74 3.76
CA LEU A 38 -5.82 2.80 5.14
C LEU A 38 -4.81 1.69 5.45
N GLN A 39 -5.05 0.46 4.96
CA GLN A 39 -4.12 -0.65 5.15
C GLN A 39 -2.73 -0.34 4.56
N TRP A 40 -2.68 0.22 3.34
CA TRP A 40 -1.41 0.63 2.74
C TRP A 40 -0.71 1.76 3.49
N ILE A 41 -1.43 2.81 3.89
CA ILE A 41 -0.81 3.95 4.59
C ILE A 41 -0.35 3.56 6.00
N LEU A 42 -1.06 2.66 6.67
CA LEU A 42 -0.75 2.24 8.04
C LEU A 42 0.35 1.18 8.11
N PHE A 43 0.33 0.17 7.23
CA PHE A 43 1.13 -1.07 7.39
C PHE A 43 2.13 -1.33 6.27
N ALA A 44 2.24 -0.45 5.27
CA ALA A 44 3.37 -0.48 4.36
C ALA A 44 4.69 -0.34 5.13
N ARG A 45 5.72 -1.10 4.74
CA ARG A 45 7.07 -0.99 5.35
C ARG A 45 7.65 0.42 5.28
N GLN A 46 7.38 1.10 4.16
CA GLN A 46 7.76 2.47 3.87
C GLN A 46 6.61 3.13 3.08
N PRO A 47 6.43 4.46 3.15
CA PRO A 47 5.44 5.17 2.36
C PRO A 47 5.59 4.86 0.87
N LEU A 48 4.47 4.55 0.22
CA LEU A 48 4.44 4.25 -1.22
C LEU A 48 4.56 5.54 -2.04
N ARG A 49 5.32 5.50 -3.13
CA ARG A 49 5.33 6.56 -4.14
C ARG A 49 3.95 6.69 -4.79
N ARG A 50 3.66 7.82 -5.43
CA ARG A 50 2.37 8.06 -6.08
C ARG A 50 1.93 6.93 -7.01
N GLU A 51 2.82 6.55 -7.92
CA GLU A 51 2.59 5.53 -8.93
C GLU A 51 2.43 4.16 -8.26
N GLU A 52 3.30 3.84 -7.29
CA GLU A 52 3.20 2.62 -6.48
C GLU A 52 1.85 2.51 -5.80
N PHE A 53 1.42 3.56 -5.10
CA PHE A 53 0.14 3.59 -4.39
C PHE A 53 -1.03 3.38 -5.35
N TYR A 54 -1.07 4.12 -6.45
CA TYR A 54 -2.15 4.02 -7.42
C TYR A 54 -2.27 2.62 -8.04
N PHE A 55 -1.18 2.06 -8.55
CA PHE A 55 -1.20 0.74 -9.20
C PHE A 55 -1.50 -0.39 -8.21
N THR A 56 -1.04 -0.25 -6.97
CA THR A 56 -1.32 -1.24 -5.93
C THR A 56 -2.79 -1.23 -5.53
N MET A 57 -3.39 -0.04 -5.43
CA MET A 57 -4.82 0.09 -5.14
C MET A 57 -5.67 -0.54 -6.26
N LEU A 58 -5.31 -0.33 -7.53
CA LEU A 58 -6.01 -0.94 -8.66
C LEU A 58 -5.87 -2.47 -8.67
N ALA A 59 -4.64 -2.97 -8.53
CA ALA A 59 -4.36 -4.41 -8.43
C ALA A 59 -5.10 -5.07 -7.26
N GLY A 60 -5.32 -4.30 -6.19
CA GLY A 60 -5.93 -4.83 -4.98
C GLY A 60 -7.46 -4.81 -4.94
N LEU A 61 -8.09 -3.92 -5.70
CA LEU A 61 -9.55 -3.82 -5.82
C LEU A 61 -10.10 -4.72 -6.94
N ASP A 62 -9.28 -5.01 -7.95
CA ASP A 62 -9.67 -5.83 -9.11
C ASP A 62 -8.50 -6.77 -9.49
N PRO A 63 -8.45 -8.00 -8.96
CA PRO A 63 -7.39 -8.96 -9.27
C PRO A 63 -7.38 -9.44 -10.73
N GLU A 64 -8.47 -9.23 -11.47
CA GLU A 64 -8.57 -9.51 -12.90
C GLU A 64 -8.36 -8.23 -13.73
N SER A 65 -7.92 -7.14 -13.09
CA SER A 65 -7.93 -5.85 -13.75
C SER A 65 -6.97 -5.81 -14.91
N LYS A 66 -7.43 -5.16 -15.99
CA LYS A 66 -6.60 -4.73 -17.12
C LYS A 66 -5.39 -3.87 -16.71
N TYR A 67 -5.33 -3.40 -15.46
CA TYR A 67 -4.21 -2.63 -14.91
C TYR A 67 -3.09 -3.48 -14.31
N LEU A 68 -3.23 -4.81 -14.28
CA LEU A 68 -2.12 -5.76 -14.04
C LEU A 68 -1.26 -5.96 -15.30
N THR A 69 -0.99 -4.86 -16.01
CA THR A 69 -0.16 -4.80 -17.21
C THR A 69 0.80 -3.62 -17.10
N ALA A 70 1.68 -3.42 -18.09
CA ALA A 70 2.54 -2.24 -18.09
C ALA A 70 1.74 -0.93 -18.00
N TRP A 71 2.24 0.02 -17.21
CA TRP A 71 1.68 1.36 -17.09
C TRP A 71 1.82 2.11 -18.42
N ASN A 72 0.69 2.55 -18.97
CA ASN A 72 0.66 3.58 -20.02
C ASN A 72 0.47 4.97 -19.41
N CYS A 73 1.51 5.81 -19.43
CA CYS A 73 1.47 7.16 -18.89
C CYS A 73 0.65 8.15 -19.73
N GLU A 74 0.28 7.80 -20.96
CA GLU A 74 -0.60 8.61 -21.81
C GLU A 74 -2.08 8.49 -21.39
N ASP A 75 -2.47 7.35 -20.82
CA ASP A 75 -3.86 7.08 -20.42
C ASP A 75 -4.17 7.50 -18.98
N ILE A 76 -3.14 7.52 -18.12
CA ILE A 76 -3.29 7.73 -16.67
C ILE A 76 -2.37 8.87 -16.23
N THR A 77 -2.98 10.02 -15.96
CA THR A 77 -2.24 11.23 -15.59
C THR A 77 -1.96 11.30 -14.07
N ILE A 78 -1.00 12.15 -13.68
CA ILE A 78 -0.73 12.46 -12.26
C ILE A 78 -1.99 12.96 -11.56
N ASP A 79 -2.82 13.75 -12.24
CA ASP A 79 -4.04 14.32 -11.68
C ASP A 79 -5.11 13.24 -11.42
N ASP A 80 -5.17 12.23 -12.27
CA ASP A 80 -6.03 11.06 -12.06
C ASP A 80 -5.60 10.25 -10.83
N MET A 81 -4.28 10.07 -10.64
CA MET A 81 -3.73 9.40 -9.46
C MET A 81 -4.00 10.18 -8.17
N ASN A 82 -3.81 11.50 -8.20
CA ASN A 82 -4.10 12.39 -7.07
C ASN A 82 -5.58 12.35 -6.70
N ARG A 83 -6.47 12.46 -7.70
CA ARG A 83 -7.91 12.38 -7.51
C ARG A 83 -8.35 11.02 -6.98
N PHE A 84 -7.75 9.94 -7.47
CA PHE A 84 -8.01 8.60 -6.96
C PHE A 84 -7.63 8.48 -5.48
N ALA A 85 -6.42 8.89 -5.09
CA ALA A 85 -5.98 8.80 -3.69
C ALA A 85 -6.85 9.65 -2.75
N LEU A 86 -7.24 10.85 -3.19
CA LEU A 86 -8.17 11.71 -2.46
C LEU A 86 -9.53 11.02 -2.25
N ASN A 87 -10.09 10.43 -3.30
CA ASN A 87 -11.39 9.77 -3.24
C ASN A 87 -11.35 8.48 -2.40
N ALA A 88 -10.35 7.62 -2.61
CA ALA A 88 -10.19 6.38 -1.87
C ALA A 88 -9.98 6.63 -0.37
N SER A 89 -9.24 7.67 -0.01
CA SER A 89 -9.01 8.04 1.40
C SER A 89 -10.13 8.88 2.02
N LYS A 90 -11.18 9.22 1.25
CA LYS A 90 -12.22 10.21 1.64
C LYS A 90 -11.61 11.54 2.13
N GLY A 91 -10.51 11.96 1.52
CA GLY A 91 -9.82 13.21 1.83
C GLY A 91 -8.85 13.15 3.01
N LEU A 92 -8.60 11.97 3.59
CA LEU A 92 -7.69 11.81 4.72
C LEU A 92 -6.23 11.58 4.34
N ALA A 93 -5.95 11.33 3.06
CA ALA A 93 -4.60 11.13 2.55
C ALA A 93 -4.23 12.15 1.48
N GLU A 94 -2.94 12.46 1.42
CA GLU A 94 -2.33 13.33 0.43
C GLU A 94 -0.96 12.80 -0.01
N PHE A 95 -0.39 13.41 -1.05
CA PHE A 95 0.99 13.16 -1.45
C PHE A 95 1.92 14.26 -0.93
N THR A 96 3.10 13.86 -0.43
CA THR A 96 4.13 14.79 0.04
C THR A 96 4.57 15.75 -1.07
N ARG A 97 5.01 16.95 -0.66
CA ARG A 97 5.63 17.95 -1.55
C ARG A 97 7.13 17.73 -1.64
N SER A 98 7.55 16.60 -2.19
CA SER A 98 8.96 16.20 -2.38
C SER A 98 9.25 15.90 -3.85
N GLU A 99 10.54 15.75 -4.19
CA GLU A 99 10.97 15.31 -5.53
C GLU A 99 10.39 13.94 -5.90
N THR A 100 10.25 13.06 -4.90
CA THR A 100 9.56 11.76 -5.00
C THR A 100 8.36 11.75 -4.05
N PRO A 101 7.16 12.16 -4.51
CA PRO A 101 5.97 12.23 -3.67
C PRO A 101 5.52 10.86 -3.18
N THR A 102 5.26 10.74 -1.88
CA THR A 102 4.74 9.53 -1.25
C THR A 102 3.41 9.80 -0.57
N VAL A 103 2.55 8.78 -0.50
CA VAL A 103 1.27 8.88 0.19
C VAL A 103 1.46 9.00 1.70
N GLN A 104 0.72 9.89 2.35
CA GLN A 104 0.67 10.07 3.79
C GLN A 104 -0.72 10.50 4.25
N PHE A 105 -0.99 10.43 5.54
CA PHE A 105 -2.16 11.12 6.09
C PHE A 105 -1.94 12.64 6.08
N ILE A 106 -3.03 13.38 5.91
CA ILE A 106 -3.01 14.86 5.97
C ILE A 106 -2.52 15.39 7.33
N HIS A 107 -2.63 14.58 8.39
CA HIS A 107 -2.18 14.92 9.74
C HIS A 107 -2.01 13.66 10.61
N GLU A 108 -1.14 13.72 11.63
CA GLU A 108 -0.90 12.60 12.56
C GLU A 108 -2.16 12.20 13.35
N SER A 109 -3.06 13.15 13.62
CA SER A 109 -4.33 12.87 14.31
C SER A 109 -5.22 11.87 13.56
N VAL A 110 -5.07 11.71 12.24
CA VAL A 110 -5.80 10.66 11.51
C VAL A 110 -5.32 9.28 11.95
N ARG A 111 -4.00 9.08 12.05
CA ARG A 111 -3.40 7.82 12.52
C ARG A 111 -3.80 7.53 13.95
N ASP A 112 -3.75 8.55 14.81
CA ASP A 112 -4.14 8.43 16.21
C ASP A 112 -5.62 8.04 16.35
N PHE A 113 -6.53 8.61 15.54
CA PHE A 113 -7.94 8.21 15.54
C PHE A 113 -8.11 6.74 15.12
N LEU A 114 -7.46 6.33 14.03
CA LEU A 114 -7.59 4.97 13.49
C LEU A 114 -7.06 3.91 14.47
N ILE A 115 -5.91 4.17 15.10
CA ILE A 115 -5.18 3.19 15.92
C ILE A 115 -5.46 3.38 17.41
N LYS A 116 -5.19 4.56 17.98
CA LYS A 116 -5.27 4.81 19.43
C LYS A 116 -6.72 4.89 19.90
N ASP A 117 -7.56 5.59 19.15
CA ASP A 117 -8.98 5.79 19.50
C ASP A 117 -9.89 4.68 18.97
N LYS A 118 -9.31 3.60 18.45
CA LYS A 118 -10.02 2.42 17.92
C LYS A 118 -10.97 2.75 16.74
N GLY A 119 -10.67 3.78 15.95
CA GLY A 119 -11.44 4.13 14.76
C GLY A 119 -11.56 2.98 13.76
N LEU A 120 -10.55 2.12 13.63
CA LEU A 120 -10.64 0.90 12.80
C LEU A 120 -11.68 -0.10 13.32
N TYR A 121 -11.77 -0.27 14.64
CA TYR A 121 -12.79 -1.12 15.28
C TYR A 121 -14.19 -0.58 15.06
N ASP A 122 -14.35 0.74 15.17
CA ASP A 122 -15.62 1.42 14.92
C ASP A 122 -16.11 1.27 13.47
N LEU A 123 -15.19 1.24 12.50
CA LEU A 123 -15.50 1.16 11.07
C LEU A 123 -15.66 -0.27 10.56
N TRP A 124 -14.84 -1.21 11.07
CA TRP A 124 -14.84 -2.63 10.67
C TRP A 124 -14.76 -3.57 11.88
N PRO A 125 -15.81 -3.59 12.75
CA PRO A 125 -15.80 -4.40 13.97
C PRO A 125 -15.62 -5.88 13.66
N ASP A 126 -16.29 -6.39 12.62
CA ASP A 126 -16.18 -7.80 12.19
C ASP A 126 -14.75 -8.23 11.85
N LEU A 127 -13.94 -7.33 11.27
CA LEU A 127 -12.55 -7.63 10.89
C LEU A 127 -11.63 -7.61 12.11
N CYS A 128 -11.90 -6.70 13.05
CA CYS A 128 -11.12 -6.56 14.29
C CYS A 128 -11.48 -7.61 15.36
N ASP A 129 -12.73 -8.08 15.42
CA ASP A 129 -13.18 -9.08 16.39
C ASP A 129 -12.73 -10.50 16.02
N LYS A 130 -12.71 -10.83 14.72
CA LYS A 130 -12.39 -12.18 14.24
C LYS A 130 -10.89 -12.45 14.16
N SER A 131 -10.08 -11.39 14.06
CA SER A 131 -8.67 -11.50 13.69
C SER A 131 -7.89 -10.26 14.11
N ASN A 132 -6.57 -10.39 14.23
CA ASN A 132 -5.70 -9.24 14.43
C ASN A 132 -5.67 -8.40 13.13
N PHE A 133 -6.28 -7.21 13.15
CA PHE A 133 -6.37 -6.31 12.01
C PHE A 133 -5.00 -6.02 11.37
N GLU A 134 -3.95 -5.84 12.18
CA GLU A 134 -2.58 -5.64 11.68
C GLU A 134 -2.09 -6.89 10.93
N GLY A 135 -2.30 -8.08 11.50
CA GLY A 135 -1.91 -9.35 10.88
C GLY A 135 -2.63 -9.59 9.54
N GLU A 136 -3.95 -9.40 9.50
CA GLU A 136 -4.75 -9.50 8.28
C GLU A 136 -4.34 -8.47 7.23
N SER A 137 -4.02 -7.25 7.66
CA SER A 137 -3.52 -6.21 6.77
C SER A 137 -2.20 -6.65 6.14
N HIS A 138 -1.23 -7.11 6.93
CA HIS A 138 0.03 -7.63 6.41
C HIS A 138 -0.17 -8.83 5.48
N GLN A 139 -1.06 -9.78 5.80
CA GLN A 139 -1.37 -10.90 4.90
C GLN A 139 -1.97 -10.41 3.57
N ARG A 140 -2.86 -9.43 3.61
CA ARG A 140 -3.47 -8.85 2.41
C ARG A 140 -2.42 -8.12 1.54
N LEU A 141 -1.56 -7.32 2.17
CA LEU A 141 -0.46 -6.60 1.51
C LEU A 141 0.55 -7.58 0.88
N GLN A 142 0.86 -8.69 1.55
CA GLN A 142 1.67 -9.78 1.01
C GLN A 142 1.03 -10.37 -0.26
N ARG A 143 -0.27 -10.69 -0.24
CA ARG A 143 -0.98 -11.23 -1.42
C ARG A 143 -0.89 -10.26 -2.61
N TYR A 144 -1.00 -8.96 -2.37
CA TYR A 144 -0.84 -7.96 -3.42
C TYR A 144 0.58 -7.90 -3.98
N CYS A 145 1.60 -7.99 -3.12
CA CYS A 145 2.98 -8.12 -3.57
C CYS A 145 3.13 -9.37 -4.47
N LEU A 146 2.61 -10.52 -4.03
CA LEU A 146 2.70 -11.77 -4.78
C LEU A 146 2.00 -11.69 -6.15
N ASN A 147 0.78 -11.15 -6.18
CA ASN A 147 0.03 -10.97 -7.42
C ASN A 147 0.79 -10.07 -8.40
N TYR A 148 1.36 -8.96 -7.91
CA TYR A 148 2.11 -8.04 -8.75
C TYR A 148 3.39 -8.65 -9.29
N ILE A 149 4.14 -9.41 -8.47
CA ILE A 149 5.33 -10.14 -8.91
C ILE A 149 4.99 -11.20 -9.95
N SER A 150 3.78 -11.76 -9.90
CA SER A 150 3.32 -12.81 -10.80
C SER A 150 2.82 -12.27 -12.15
N ILE A 151 2.80 -10.95 -12.36
CA ILE A 151 2.46 -10.33 -13.65
C ILE A 151 3.43 -10.84 -14.73
N ASN A 152 2.90 -11.27 -15.88
CA ASN A 152 3.71 -11.63 -17.02
C ASN A 152 4.26 -10.38 -17.72
N MET A 153 5.46 -9.97 -17.35
CA MET A 153 6.10 -8.76 -17.89
C MET A 153 6.78 -8.97 -19.26
N ALA A 154 6.93 -10.22 -19.72
CA ALA A 154 7.67 -10.54 -20.93
C ALA A 154 7.20 -9.80 -22.21
N PRO A 155 5.88 -9.59 -22.45
CA PRO A 155 5.42 -8.83 -23.61
C PRO A 155 5.83 -7.35 -23.61
N HIS A 156 6.16 -6.78 -22.44
CA HIS A 156 6.38 -5.35 -22.25
C HIS A 156 7.87 -4.98 -22.14
N LEU A 157 8.72 -5.92 -21.73
CA LEU A 157 10.15 -5.70 -21.51
C LEU A 157 11.01 -6.00 -22.76
N GLY A 158 10.38 -6.28 -23.90
CA GLY A 158 11.06 -6.62 -25.14
C GLY A 158 11.83 -7.94 -25.04
N ASN A 159 12.83 -8.12 -25.91
CA ASN A 159 13.63 -9.35 -25.96
C ASN A 159 14.62 -9.37 -24.78
N ILE A 160 14.16 -9.80 -23.61
CA ILE A 160 15.04 -10.06 -22.46
C ILE A 160 16.01 -11.16 -22.89
N SER A 161 17.27 -10.79 -23.08
CA SER A 161 18.32 -11.77 -23.41
C SER A 161 18.43 -12.78 -22.27
N SER A 162 18.46 -14.08 -22.62
CA SER A 162 18.80 -15.15 -21.70
C SER A 162 20.24 -15.60 -21.99
N PRO A 163 21.20 -15.47 -21.06
CA PRO A 163 21.03 -15.01 -19.67
C PRO A 163 20.86 -13.49 -19.55
N LEU A 164 20.27 -13.04 -18.43
CA LEU A 164 20.11 -11.62 -18.10
C LEU A 164 21.45 -10.88 -18.15
N PRO A 165 21.46 -9.60 -18.57
CA PRO A 165 22.67 -8.80 -18.60
C PRO A 165 23.27 -8.65 -17.19
N LYS A 166 24.60 -8.64 -17.10
CA LYS A 166 25.30 -8.45 -15.81
C LYS A 166 24.88 -7.10 -15.20
N THR A 167 24.64 -7.05 -13.89
CA THR A 167 24.03 -5.89 -13.19
C THR A 167 24.71 -4.53 -13.47
N SER A 168 26.03 -4.52 -13.69
CA SER A 168 26.82 -3.30 -13.93
C SER A 168 26.86 -2.84 -15.39
N THR A 169 26.19 -3.56 -16.29
CA THR A 169 26.17 -3.21 -17.72
C THR A 169 25.15 -2.11 -18.02
N PRO A 170 25.38 -1.25 -19.02
CA PRO A 170 24.39 -0.27 -19.47
C PRO A 170 23.05 -0.90 -19.84
N GLU A 171 23.08 -2.10 -20.44
CA GLU A 171 21.87 -2.86 -20.80
C GLU A 171 21.05 -3.24 -19.56
N ALA A 172 21.70 -3.64 -18.47
CA ALA A 172 21.02 -3.94 -17.20
C ALA A 172 20.48 -2.68 -16.50
N VAL A 173 21.08 -1.50 -16.73
CA VAL A 173 20.55 -0.23 -16.23
C VAL A 173 19.28 0.15 -16.99
N LEU A 174 19.32 0.10 -18.32
CA LEU A 174 18.17 0.40 -19.18
C LEU A 174 17.00 -0.55 -18.92
N LEU A 175 17.27 -1.85 -18.75
CA LEU A 175 16.25 -2.83 -18.42
C LEU A 175 15.57 -2.50 -17.08
N ARG A 176 16.34 -2.14 -16.05
CA ARG A 176 15.79 -1.76 -14.73
C ARG A 176 14.98 -0.46 -14.80
N GLN A 177 15.45 0.54 -15.54
CA GLN A 177 14.71 1.78 -15.76
C GLN A 177 13.38 1.49 -16.46
N SER A 178 13.42 0.81 -17.60
CA SER A 178 12.21 0.42 -18.34
C SER A 178 11.25 -0.43 -17.49
N THR A 179 11.77 -1.35 -16.67
CA THR A 179 10.93 -2.13 -15.75
C THR A 179 10.31 -1.25 -14.67
N GLY A 180 11.07 -0.33 -14.07
CA GLY A 180 10.56 0.58 -13.05
C GLY A 180 9.52 1.57 -13.59
N ASP A 181 9.68 2.01 -14.83
CA ASP A 181 8.75 2.92 -15.50
C ASP A 181 7.44 2.20 -15.86
N ASN A 182 7.51 0.95 -16.32
CA ASN A 182 6.32 0.18 -16.71
C ASN A 182 5.63 -0.54 -15.54
N PHE A 183 6.38 -0.87 -14.48
CA PHE A 183 5.89 -1.66 -13.34
C PHE A 183 6.29 -0.99 -12.02
N PRO A 184 5.70 0.17 -11.68
CA PRO A 184 6.17 1.03 -10.60
C PRO A 184 6.19 0.37 -9.22
N PHE A 185 5.30 -0.60 -8.97
CA PHE A 185 5.20 -1.30 -7.68
C PHE A 185 6.16 -2.50 -7.54
N LEU A 186 6.85 -2.91 -8.61
CA LEU A 186 7.62 -4.16 -8.61
C LEU A 186 8.74 -4.16 -7.58
N ASP A 187 9.51 -3.08 -7.50
CA ASP A 187 10.64 -2.98 -6.57
C ASP A 187 10.18 -3.09 -5.11
N TYR A 188 9.07 -2.42 -4.76
CA TYR A 188 8.46 -2.55 -3.44
C TYR A 188 8.00 -3.99 -3.19
N ALA A 189 7.23 -4.56 -4.11
CA ALA A 189 6.65 -5.90 -3.95
C ALA A 189 7.73 -6.95 -3.71
N VAL A 190 8.78 -6.94 -4.54
CA VAL A 190 9.91 -7.87 -4.46
C VAL A 190 10.64 -7.73 -3.12
N ARG A 191 10.91 -6.50 -2.67
CA ARG A 191 11.66 -6.27 -1.42
C ARG A 191 10.85 -6.54 -0.16
N ASN A 192 9.53 -6.46 -0.22
CA ASN A 192 8.68 -6.41 0.98
C ASN A 192 7.74 -7.60 1.14
N ILE A 193 7.63 -8.51 0.17
CA ILE A 193 6.76 -9.69 0.30
C ILE A 193 7.09 -10.53 1.55
N LEU A 194 8.38 -10.76 1.84
CA LEU A 194 8.80 -11.49 3.04
C LEU A 194 8.58 -10.67 4.32
N TYR A 195 8.77 -9.35 4.26
CA TYR A 195 8.46 -8.48 5.40
C TYR A 195 6.99 -8.55 5.81
N HIS A 196 6.08 -8.49 4.84
CA HIS A 196 4.66 -8.62 5.11
C HIS A 196 4.29 -10.03 5.60
N THR A 197 4.95 -11.06 5.09
CA THR A 197 4.79 -12.44 5.58
C THR A 197 5.20 -12.54 7.05
N ASP A 198 6.40 -12.06 7.41
CA ASP A 198 6.91 -12.12 8.78
C ASP A 198 6.02 -11.34 9.75
N LYS A 199 5.55 -10.17 9.35
CA LYS A 199 4.63 -9.35 10.17
C LYS A 199 3.27 -9.99 10.35
N ALA A 200 2.70 -10.61 9.31
CA ALA A 200 1.44 -11.34 9.43
C ALA A 200 1.58 -12.51 10.42
N GLN A 201 2.66 -13.30 10.31
CA GLN A 201 2.96 -14.41 11.22
C GLN A 201 3.16 -13.94 12.66
N ALA A 202 3.92 -12.87 12.86
CA ALA A 202 4.16 -12.29 14.18
C ALA A 202 2.88 -11.76 14.84
N SER A 203 1.91 -11.34 14.03
CA SER A 203 0.60 -10.85 14.46
C SER A 203 -0.46 -11.95 14.57
N GLY A 204 -0.08 -13.23 14.43
CA GLY A 204 -0.94 -14.39 14.70
C GLY A 204 -1.65 -14.97 13.47
N VAL A 205 -1.34 -14.51 12.26
CA VAL A 205 -1.90 -15.07 11.01
C VAL A 205 -0.94 -16.11 10.44
N ASP A 206 -1.35 -17.38 10.41
CA ASP A 206 -0.51 -18.49 9.92
C ASP A 206 -0.07 -18.28 8.46
N GLN A 207 1.25 -18.35 8.23
CA GLN A 207 1.88 -18.20 6.91
C GLN A 207 2.52 -19.51 6.41
N SER A 208 2.29 -20.63 7.09
CA SER A 208 2.91 -21.92 6.75
C SER A 208 2.69 -22.33 5.29
N ASP A 209 1.48 -22.15 4.76
CA ASP A 209 1.14 -22.49 3.37
C ASP A 209 1.87 -21.60 2.36
N PHE A 210 1.99 -20.29 2.64
CA PHE A 210 2.76 -19.39 1.81
C PHE A 210 4.22 -19.83 1.74
N VAL A 211 4.85 -20.09 2.88
CA VAL A 211 6.27 -20.50 2.94
C VAL A 211 6.51 -21.81 2.16
N ARG A 212 5.56 -22.75 2.21
CA ARG A 212 5.66 -24.03 1.49
C ARG A 212 5.49 -23.88 -0.03
N THR A 213 4.68 -22.92 -0.48
CA THR A 213 4.33 -22.75 -1.90
C THR A 213 5.15 -21.67 -2.60
N PHE A 214 5.85 -20.83 -1.85
CA PHE A 214 6.67 -19.75 -2.37
C PHE A 214 7.83 -20.30 -3.22
N GLN A 215 7.96 -19.81 -4.45
CA GLN A 215 8.94 -20.30 -5.43
C GLN A 215 10.35 -19.74 -5.18
N LEU A 216 10.93 -20.04 -4.02
CA LEU A 216 12.24 -19.54 -3.59
C LEU A 216 13.35 -19.80 -4.64
N ALA A 217 13.30 -20.92 -5.34
CA ALA A 217 14.28 -21.28 -6.37
C ALA A 217 14.31 -20.32 -7.58
N LYS A 218 13.27 -19.50 -7.79
CA LYS A 218 13.29 -18.44 -8.83
C LYS A 218 13.97 -17.16 -8.36
N TRP A 219 14.26 -17.03 -7.07
CA TRP A 219 14.76 -15.82 -6.42
C TRP A 219 16.23 -15.92 -5.98
N VAL A 220 16.77 -17.14 -5.91
CA VAL A 220 18.14 -17.47 -5.50
C VAL A 220 18.91 -18.00 -6.69
#